data_AF-A0A2K2F1Y0-F1
#
_entry.id   AF-A0A2K2F1Y0-F1
#
_cell.length_a   1.000
_cell.length_b   1.000
_cell.length_c   1.000
_cell.angle_alpha   90.00
_cell.angle_beta   90.00
_cell.angle_gamma   90.00
#
_symmetry.space_group_name_H-M   'P 1'
#
loop_
_entity.id
_entity.type
_entity.pdbx_description
1 polymer ?
#
loop_
_entity_poly.entity_id
_entity_poly.type
_entity_poly.pdbx_seq_one_letter_code
_entity_poly.pdbx_strand_id
1 'polypeptide(L)' 'MNKECLLYDRECVDCGECDICDLDPEKRCDNCCKCLDDIDEYRTVYLEEFMDIQEEKEMIENFNNNEKEKE' A
#
# COMPACT_ATOMS: atom_id res chain seq x y z
N MET A 1 -14.63 -1.96 -32.30
CA MET A 1 -14.45 -1.65 -30.87
C MET A 1 -13.09 -2.19 -30.49
N ASN A 2 -12.13 -1.31 -30.21
CA ASN A 2 -10.81 -1.73 -29.75
C ASN A 2 -10.93 -2.11 -28.27
N LYS A 3 -10.24 -3.18 -27.85
CA LYS A 3 -10.20 -3.58 -26.44
C LYS A 3 -9.22 -2.69 -25.69
N GLU A 4 -9.55 -2.30 -24.47
CA GLU A 4 -8.63 -1.60 -23.57
C GLU A 4 -7.70 -2.60 -22.87
N CYS A 5 -6.51 -2.14 -22.50
CA CYS A 5 -5.54 -2.95 -21.76
C CYS A 5 -5.96 -3.05 -20.28
N LEU A 6 -5.83 -4.24 -19.70
CA LEU A 6 -6.17 -4.48 -18.29
C LEU A 6 -5.17 -3.86 -17.30
N LEU A 7 -3.92 -3.69 -17.72
CA LEU A 7 -2.83 -3.25 -16.84
C LEU A 7 -2.45 -1.76 -17.02
N TYR A 8 -2.75 -1.19 -18.19
CA TYR A 8 -2.30 0.15 -18.57
C TYR A 8 -3.43 0.94 -19.22
N ASP A 9 -3.45 2.26 -19.03
CA ASP A 9 -4.42 3.16 -19.66
C ASP A 9 -4.08 3.42 -21.14
N ARG A 10 -4.27 2.38 -21.97
CA ARG A 10 -4.02 2.39 -23.44
C ARG A 10 -4.84 1.29 -24.13
N GLU A 11 -4.92 1.36 -25.46
CA GLU A 11 -5.48 0.26 -26.27
C GLU A 11 -4.66 -1.04 -26.11
N CYS A 12 -5.35 -2.18 -26.12
CA CYS A 12 -4.71 -3.49 -26.03
C CYS A 12 -3.87 -3.75 -27.30
N VAL A 13 -2.61 -4.14 -27.08
CA VAL A 13 -1.65 -4.50 -28.13
C VAL A 13 -1.31 -5.99 -28.14
N ASP A 14 -2.12 -6.81 -27.47
CA ASP A 14 -1.98 -8.27 -27.36
C ASP A 14 -0.58 -8.71 -26.85
N CYS A 15 -0.03 -7.99 -25.86
CA CYS A 15 1.28 -8.30 -25.30
C CYS A 15 1.32 -9.58 -24.45
N GLY A 16 0.18 -10.06 -23.94
CA GLY A 16 0.08 -11.26 -23.12
C GLY A 16 0.60 -11.12 -21.68
N GLU A 17 0.96 -9.92 -21.25
CA GLU A 17 1.48 -9.66 -19.90
C GLU A 17 0.46 -9.99 -18.80
N CYS A 18 -0.81 -9.63 -19.02
CA CYS A 18 -1.91 -9.94 -18.09
C CYS A 18 -2.22 -11.45 -17.96
N ASP A 19 -1.64 -12.31 -18.82
CA ASP A 19 -1.82 -13.75 -18.75
C ASP A 19 -0.86 -14.42 -17.76
N ILE A 20 0.13 -13.72 -17.21
CA ILE A 20 1.15 -14.27 -16.32
C ILE A 20 0.86 -13.82 -14.88
N CYS A 21 1.11 -14.70 -13.91
CA CYS A 21 0.92 -14.39 -12.50
C CYS A 21 2.06 -13.48 -11.99
N ASP A 22 1.70 -12.36 -11.35
CA ASP A 22 2.68 -11.42 -10.79
C ASP A 22 3.59 -12.04 -9.71
N LEU A 23 3.10 -13.06 -9.01
CA LEU A 23 3.86 -13.79 -7.99
C LEU A 23 4.71 -14.94 -8.56
N ASP A 24 4.35 -15.46 -9.74
CA ASP A 24 4.97 -16.66 -10.30
C ASP A 24 5.02 -16.56 -11.84
N PRO A 25 6.18 -16.19 -12.42
CA PRO A 25 6.35 -16.04 -13.86
C PRO A 25 6.14 -17.34 -14.66
N GLU A 26 6.19 -18.52 -14.03
CA GLU A 26 5.94 -19.81 -14.70
C GLU A 26 4.44 -20.16 -14.74
N LYS A 27 3.61 -19.45 -13.96
CA LYS A 27 2.18 -19.72 -13.83
C LYS A 27 1.36 -18.77 -14.71
N ARG A 28 0.41 -19.34 -15.49
CA ARG A 28 -0.67 -18.56 -16.12
C ARG A 28 -1.62 -18.01 -15.05
N CYS A 29 -1.92 -16.72 -15.13
CA CYS A 29 -2.87 -16.06 -14.23
C CYS A 29 -4.25 -16.74 -14.33
N ASP A 30 -4.75 -17.18 -13.18
CA ASP A 30 -6.04 -17.83 -12.99
C ASP A 30 -7.01 -16.94 -12.20
N ASN A 31 -6.70 -15.64 -12.10
CA ASN A 31 -7.45 -14.64 -11.32
C ASN A 31 -7.65 -15.03 -9.85
N CYS A 32 -6.70 -15.76 -9.23
CA CYS A 32 -6.79 -16.13 -7.82
C CYS A 32 -6.58 -14.98 -6.82
N CYS A 33 -6.19 -13.78 -7.29
CA CYS A 33 -5.99 -12.56 -6.51
C CYS A 33 -4.95 -12.62 -5.38
N LYS A 34 -4.16 -13.69 -5.25
CA LYS A 34 -3.11 -13.80 -4.21
C LYS A 34 -2.02 -12.75 -4.31
N CYS A 35 -1.78 -12.21 -5.51
CA CYS A 35 -0.87 -11.07 -5.71
C CYS A 35 -1.38 -9.76 -5.08
N LEU A 36 -2.62 -9.75 -4.56
CA LEU A 36 -3.27 -8.62 -3.91
C LEU A 36 -3.41 -8.80 -2.38
N ASP A 37 -2.98 -9.95 -1.82
CA ASP A 37 -3.26 -10.36 -0.42
C ASP A 37 -2.70 -9.40 0.66
N ASP A 38 -1.76 -8.51 0.33
CA ASP A 38 -1.18 -7.55 1.26
C ASP A 38 -1.91 -6.20 1.33
N ILE A 39 -3.05 -6.08 0.66
CA ILE A 39 -3.94 -4.92 0.80
C ILE A 39 -5.14 -5.41 1.60
N ASP A 40 -5.12 -5.19 2.92
CA ASP A 40 -6.36 -5.19 3.70
C ASP A 40 -7.40 -4.40 2.89
N GLU A 41 -8.59 -4.97 2.65
CA GLU A 41 -9.67 -4.34 1.84
C GLU A 41 -9.90 -2.88 2.26
N TYR A 42 -9.57 -2.58 3.51
CA TYR A 42 -9.49 -1.23 4.06
C TYR A 42 -8.19 -1.06 4.87
N ARG A 43 -7.54 0.09 4.71
CA ARG A 43 -6.55 0.52 5.71
C ARG A 43 -7.27 0.70 7.03
N THR A 44 -6.88 -0.09 8.03
CA THR A 44 -7.42 0.00 9.38
C THR A 44 -6.52 0.89 10.22
N VAL A 45 -7.13 1.79 11.00
CA VAL A 45 -6.45 2.56 12.04
C VAL A 45 -7.21 2.30 13.33
N TYR A 46 -6.52 1.75 14.33
CA TYR A 46 -7.10 1.61 15.66
C TYR A 46 -7.01 2.96 16.39
N LEU A 47 -8.13 3.42 16.95
CA LEU A 47 -8.17 4.70 17.65
C LEU A 47 -7.26 4.71 18.87
N GLU A 48 -7.16 3.59 19.59
CA GLU A 48 -6.26 3.44 20.73
C GLU A 48 -4.80 3.64 20.29
N GLU A 49 -4.35 2.90 19.28
CA GLU A 49 -3.00 3.06 18.71
C GLU A 49 -2.74 4.48 18.20
N PHE A 50 -3.74 5.11 17.57
CA PHE A 50 -3.61 6.48 17.08
C PHE A 50 -3.40 7.48 18.22
N MET A 51 -4.14 7.31 19.32
CA MET A 51 -4.03 8.16 20.52
C MET A 51 -2.68 7.96 21.20
N ASP A 52 -2.23 6.71 21.38
CA ASP A 52 -0.92 6.39 21.95
C ASP A 52 0.21 7.08 21.17
N ILE A 53 0.14 7.04 19.83
CA ILE A 53 1.10 7.74 18.95
C ILE A 53 1.05 9.27 19.15
N GLN A 54 -0.12 9.87 19.39
CA GLN A 54 -0.19 11.31 19.66
C GLN A 54 0.45 11.66 21.00
N GLU A 55 0.16 10.87 22.05
CA GLU A 55 0.74 11.09 23.38
C GLU A 55 2.27 10.98 23.35
N GLU A 56 2.82 9.96 22.69
CA GLU A 56 4.27 9.83 22.51
C GLU A 56 4.90 11.03 21.80
N LYS A 57 4.24 11.53 20.74
CA LYS A 57 4.71 12.72 20.01
C LYS A 57 4.71 13.96 20.89
N GLU A 58 3.64 14.19 21.65
CA GLU A 58 3.56 15.32 22.58
C GLU A 58 4.65 15.24 23.65
N MET A 59 4.93 14.05 24.20
CA MET A 59 6.01 13.86 25.16
C MET A 59 7.38 14.19 24.56
N ILE A 60 7.65 13.73 23.34
CA ILE A 60 8.91 14.01 22.63
C ILE A 60 9.06 15.50 22.33
N GLU A 61 7.99 16.16 21.87
CA GLU A 61 8.00 17.61 21.62
C GLU A 61 8.28 18.41 22.90
N ASN A 62 7.63 18.04 24.00
CA ASN A 62 7.84 18.67 25.30
C ASN A 62 9.28 18.47 25.81
N PHE A 63 9.83 17.27 25.65
CA PHE A 63 11.23 17.00 26.01
C PHE A 63 12.20 17.87 25.19
N ASN A 64 12.01 17.92 23.87
CA ASN A 64 12.86 18.70 22.97
C ASN A 64 12.78 20.21 23.26
N ASN A 65 11.62 20.72 23.64
CA ASN A 65 11.46 22.13 24.01
C ASN A 65 12.16 22.45 25.33
N ASN A 66 12.06 21.56 26.32
CA ASN A 66 12.75 21.69 27.61
C ASN A 66 14.29 21.64 27.50
N GLU A 67 14.83 20.95 26.51
CA GLU A 67 16.28 20.97 26.24
C GLU A 67 16.72 22.26 25.56
N LYS A 68 15.93 22.81 24.63
CA LYS A 68 16.20 24.11 23.99
C LYS A 68 16.14 25.29 24.96
N GLU A 69 15.34 25.20 26.02
CA GLU A 69 15.27 26.24 27.06
C GLU A 69 16.48 26.23 28.02
N LYS A 70 17.35 25.22 27.94
CA LYS A 70 18.54 25.07 28.80
C LYS A 70 19.86 25.47 28.11
N GLU A 71 19.85 25.77 26.82
CA GLU A 71 20.94 26.42 26.08
C GLU A 71 20.81 27.96 26.09
#